data_AF-A0A960CSR1-F1
#
_entry.id   AF-A0A960CSR1-F1
#
_cell.length_a   1.000
_cell.length_b   1.000
_cell.length_c   1.000
_cell.angle_alpha   90.00
_cell.angle_beta   90.00
_cell.angle_gamma   90.00
#
_symmetry.space_group_name_H-M   'P 1'
#
loop_
_entity.id
_entity.type
_entity.pdbx_description
1 polymer ?
#
loop_
_entity_poly.entity_id
_entity_poly.type
_entity_poly.pdbx_seq_one_letter_code
_entity_poly.pdbx_strand_id
1 'polypeptide(L)'
;MSDAPAATVYVIDRVITRRGRAREFVDRYLAEYVPGAADRGMTLDRILVSPPIWFDDQSNTVTISWELTGPQAWWEMTWKGRPDKGLGQWWAEIGGLIESRTRTMASAAADVDTLCDA
;
A
#
# COMPACT_ATOMS: atom_id res chain seq x y z
N MET A 1 3.28 10.31 -31.15
CA MET A 1 3.05 10.11 -29.70
C MET A 1 3.85 8.89 -29.32
N SER A 2 4.93 9.05 -28.57
CA SER A 2 5.72 7.91 -28.10
C SER A 2 4.92 7.11 -27.10
N ASP A 3 4.81 5.82 -27.36
CA ASP A 3 4.21 4.80 -26.50
C ASP A 3 5.27 4.28 -25.51
N ALA A 4 5.99 5.20 -24.86
CA ALA A 4 6.89 4.83 -23.77
C ALA A 4 6.01 4.40 -22.59
N PRO A 5 6.25 3.23 -21.98
CA PRO A 5 5.46 2.82 -20.82
C PRO A 5 5.58 3.91 -19.76
N ALA A 6 4.43 4.41 -19.30
CA ALA A 6 4.40 5.43 -18.27
C ALA A 6 5.11 4.89 -17.01
N ALA A 7 6.07 5.67 -16.49
CA ALA A 7 6.85 5.30 -15.32
C ALA A 7 5.97 4.92 -14.13
N THR A 8 6.30 3.83 -13.45
CA THR A 8 5.49 3.30 -12.34
C THR A 8 5.75 4.07 -11.05
N VAL A 9 4.68 4.51 -10.39
CA VAL A 9 4.75 5.00 -9.01
C VAL A 9 4.33 3.87 -8.07
N TYR A 10 5.19 3.55 -7.12
CA TYR A 10 4.92 2.62 -6.04
C TYR A 10 4.38 3.34 -4.81
N VAL A 11 3.28 2.85 -4.25
CA VAL A 11 2.81 3.23 -2.91
C VAL A 11 3.16 2.09 -1.96
N ILE A 12 4.04 2.39 -1.02
CA ILE A 12 4.58 1.40 -0.08
C ILE A 12 4.03 1.68 1.31
N ASP A 13 3.23 0.75 1.82
CA ASP A 13 2.85 0.71 3.23
C ASP A 13 3.81 -0.20 3.98
N ARG A 14 4.36 0.28 5.09
CA ARG A 14 5.08 -0.54 6.06
C ARG A 14 4.31 -0.53 7.36
N VAL A 15 3.86 -1.71 7.78
CA VAL A 15 3.01 -1.91 8.96
C VAL A 15 3.74 -2.82 9.93
N ILE A 16 3.96 -2.34 11.16
CA ILE A 16 4.37 -3.20 12.26
C ILE A 16 3.10 -3.67 12.95
N THR A 17 2.83 -4.97 12.92
CA THR A 17 1.65 -5.55 13.56
C THR A 17 1.91 -5.75 15.03
N ARG A 18 0.85 -5.74 15.84
CA ARG A 18 0.96 -6.22 17.22
C ARG A 18 1.36 -7.69 17.23
N ARG A 19 1.94 -8.11 18.36
CA ARG A 19 2.36 -9.48 18.64
C ARG A 19 1.23 -10.48 18.33
N GLY A 20 1.48 -11.49 17.51
CA GLY A 20 0.48 -12.52 17.18
C GLY A 20 -0.56 -12.14 16.12
N ARG A 21 -0.54 -10.91 15.59
CA ARG A 21 -1.64 -10.37 14.76
C ARG A 21 -1.36 -10.32 13.27
N ALA A 22 -0.18 -10.75 12.82
CA ALA A 22 0.25 -10.55 11.44
C ALA A 22 -0.63 -11.27 10.40
N ARG A 23 -1.00 -12.53 10.68
CA ARG A 23 -1.87 -13.29 9.77
C ARG A 23 -3.26 -12.66 9.67
N GLU A 24 -3.88 -12.38 10.81
CA GLU A 24 -5.19 -11.72 10.87
C GLU A 24 -5.19 -10.38 10.13
N PHE A 25 -4.14 -9.57 10.32
CA PHE A 25 -3.97 -8.32 9.60
C PHE A 25 -3.93 -8.54 8.09
N VAL A 26 -3.11 -9.49 7.60
CA VAL A 26 -2.98 -9.77 6.15
C VAL A 26 -4.29 -10.30 5.57
N ASP A 27 -4.98 -11.21 6.26
CA ASP A 27 -6.25 -11.78 5.81
C ASP A 27 -7.32 -10.68 5.67
N ARG A 28 -7.46 -9.81 6.68
CA ARG A 28 -8.38 -8.66 6.63
C ARG A 28 -7.97 -7.64 5.58
N TYR A 29 -6.68 -7.37 5.43
CA TYR A 29 -6.18 -6.46 4.40
C TYR A 29 -6.57 -6.94 2.99
N LEU A 30 -6.36 -8.22 2.70
CA LEU A 30 -6.72 -8.82 1.41
C LEU A 30 -8.24 -8.82 1.18
N ALA A 31 -9.03 -9.17 2.19
CA ALA A 31 -10.47 -9.29 2.05
C ALA A 31 -11.19 -7.93 1.99
N GLU A 32 -10.73 -6.95 2.75
CA GLU A 32 -11.49 -5.73 3.03
C GLU A 32 -10.85 -4.47 2.40
N TYR A 33 -9.52 -4.38 2.35
CA TYR A 33 -8.82 -3.19 1.85
C TYR A 33 -8.51 -3.26 0.36
N VAL A 34 -8.03 -4.41 -0.10
CA VAL A 34 -7.56 -4.58 -1.48
C VAL A 34 -8.62 -4.22 -2.53
N PRO A 35 -9.90 -4.64 -2.39
CA PRO A 35 -10.93 -4.26 -3.36
C PRO A 35 -11.09 -2.74 -3.50
N GLY A 36 -11.20 -2.03 -2.37
CA GLY A 36 -11.32 -0.57 -2.40
C GLY A 36 -10.08 0.15 -2.92
N ALA A 37 -8.88 -0.43 -2.75
CA ALA A 37 -7.65 0.10 -3.35
C ALA A 37 -7.62 -0.09 -4.87
N ALA A 38 -8.09 -1.24 -5.37
CA ALA A 38 -8.26 -1.48 -6.79
C ALA A 38 -9.27 -0.51 -7.42
N ASP A 39 -10.40 -0.24 -6.76
CA ASP A 39 -11.39 0.77 -7.22
C ASP A 39 -10.80 2.19 -7.30
N ARG A 40 -9.76 2.48 -6.52
CA ARG A 40 -8.99 3.74 -6.58
C ARG A 40 -7.90 3.75 -7.65
N GLY A 41 -7.77 2.68 -8.45
CA GLY A 41 -6.82 2.56 -9.56
C GLY A 41 -5.46 1.98 -9.16
N MET A 42 -5.32 1.42 -7.95
CA MET A 42 -4.07 0.83 -7.48
C MET A 42 -4.01 -0.66 -7.85
N THR A 43 -2.88 -1.13 -8.38
CA THR A 43 -2.66 -2.57 -8.62
C THR A 43 -1.78 -3.15 -7.53
N LEU A 44 -2.19 -4.27 -6.91
CA LEU A 44 -1.37 -4.91 -5.87
C LEU A 44 -0.16 -5.58 -6.53
N ASP A 45 1.05 -5.13 -6.19
CA ASP A 45 2.30 -5.76 -6.65
C ASP A 45 2.68 -6.92 -5.72
N ARG A 46 2.84 -6.65 -4.42
CA ARG A 46 3.18 -7.70 -3.44
C ARG A 46 2.87 -7.33 -2.00
N ILE A 47 2.77 -8.38 -1.18
CA ILE A 47 2.78 -8.31 0.29
C ILE A 47 3.95 -9.16 0.78
N LEU A 48 4.82 -8.57 1.59
CA LEU A 48 5.96 -9.24 2.21
C LEU A 48 5.82 -9.22 3.72
N VAL A 49 6.16 -10.32 4.38
CA VAL A 49 6.14 -10.46 5.84
C VAL A 49 7.55 -10.73 6.34
N SER A 50 8.00 -9.96 7.32
CA SER A 50 9.32 -10.05 7.92
C SER A 50 9.24 -10.04 9.46
N PRO A 51 9.88 -11.00 10.16
CA PRO A 51 10.47 -12.22 9.60
C PRO A 51 9.41 -13.08 8.86
N PRO A 52 9.82 -13.97 7.92
CA PRO A 52 8.90 -14.75 7.09
C PRO A 52 8.30 -15.96 7.86
N ILE A 53 7.85 -15.70 9.08
CA ILE A 53 7.24 -16.66 10.00
C ILE A 53 6.06 -15.95 10.66
N TRP A 54 4.92 -16.62 10.73
CA TRP A 54 3.80 -16.15 11.53
C TRP A 54 4.09 -16.43 13.00
N PHE A 55 4.48 -15.40 13.75
CA PHE A 55 4.65 -15.54 15.17
C PHE A 55 3.31 -15.35 15.86
N ASP A 56 2.98 -16.26 16.78
CA ASP A 56 1.81 -16.14 17.65
C ASP A 56 2.05 -15.15 18.79
N ASP A 57 3.32 -14.85 19.08
CA ASP A 57 3.72 -14.08 20.24
C ASP A 57 4.66 -12.91 19.92
N GLN A 58 5.11 -12.72 18.67
CA GLN A 58 6.00 -11.62 18.27
C GLN A 58 5.37 -10.77 17.17
N SER A 59 5.89 -9.55 16.99
CA SER A 59 5.45 -8.64 15.94
C SER A 59 6.06 -9.06 14.59
N ASN A 60 5.34 -8.80 13.49
CA ASN A 60 5.89 -8.83 12.15
C ASN A 60 5.85 -7.43 11.54
N THR A 61 6.79 -7.17 10.63
CA THR A 61 6.67 -6.09 9.66
C THR A 61 6.01 -6.65 8.40
N VAL A 62 4.89 -6.06 8.01
CA VAL A 62 4.23 -6.32 6.73
C VAL A 62 4.49 -5.14 5.80
N THR A 63 5.12 -5.40 4.66
CA THR A 63 5.36 -4.41 3.61
C THR A 63 4.42 -4.69 2.45
N ILE A 64 3.55 -3.73 2.11
CA ILE A 64 2.62 -3.82 0.99
C ILE A 64 3.04 -2.81 -0.07
N SER A 65 3.21 -3.29 -1.31
CA SER A 65 3.55 -2.48 -2.48
C SER A 65 2.38 -2.46 -3.45
N TRP A 66 2.02 -1.26 -3.89
CA TRP A 66 1.01 -1.01 -4.90
C TRP A 66 1.60 -0.24 -6.06
N GLU A 67 1.13 -0.52 -7.27
CA GLU A 67 1.54 0.16 -8.50
C GLU A 67 0.47 1.13 -8.99
N LEU A 68 0.94 2.24 -9.54
CA LEU A 68 0.16 3.26 -10.24
C LEU A 68 0.89 3.63 -11.53
N THR A 69 0.14 3.80 -12.61
CA THR A 69 0.68 4.16 -13.93
C THR A 69 0.89 5.67 -14.00
N GLY A 70 2.09 6.12 -13.64
CA GLY A 70 2.50 7.52 -13.75
C GLY A 70 2.03 8.44 -12.61
N PRO A 71 2.47 9.72 -12.65
CA PRO A 71 2.25 10.69 -11.58
C PRO A 71 0.79 11.17 -11.52
N GLN A 72 0.07 11.18 -12.64
CA GLN A 72 -1.35 11.53 -12.68
C GLN A 72 -2.19 10.54 -11.86
N ALA A 73 -1.99 9.23 -12.05
CA ALA A 73 -2.70 8.20 -11.30
C ALA A 73 -2.43 8.32 -9.79
N TRP A 74 -1.21 8.73 -9.40
CA TRP A 74 -0.88 9.04 -8.02
C TRP A 74 -1.63 10.24 -7.44
N TRP A 75 -1.76 11.33 -8.20
CA TRP A 75 -2.59 12.45 -7.79
C TRP A 75 -4.05 12.02 -7.65
N GLU A 76 -4.63 11.36 -8.65
CA GLU A 76 -6.02 10.91 -8.61
C GLU A 76 -6.31 9.99 -7.41
N MET A 77 -5.43 9.04 -7.11
CA MET A 77 -5.51 8.19 -5.92
C MET A 77 -5.50 9.01 -4.63
N THR A 78 -4.59 9.99 -4.53
CA THR A 78 -4.47 10.86 -3.35
C THR A 78 -5.74 11.70 -3.14
N TRP A 79 -6.30 12.25 -4.21
CA TRP A 79 -7.53 13.03 -4.16
C TRP A 79 -8.77 12.18 -3.83
N LYS A 80 -8.89 10.98 -4.41
CA LYS A 80 -9.99 10.04 -4.10
C LYS A 80 -9.93 9.53 -2.67
N GLY A 81 -8.73 9.30 -2.12
CA GLY A 81 -8.54 8.75 -0.77
C GLY A 81 -8.77 9.76 0.36
N ARG A 82 -8.45 11.05 0.17
CA ARG A 82 -8.56 12.07 1.23
C ARG A 82 -9.98 12.28 1.80
N PRO A 83 -11.06 12.34 1.00
CA PRO A 83 -12.42 12.52 1.50
C PRO A 83 -13.12 11.20 1.87
N ASP A 84 -12.51 10.04 1.58
CA ASP A 84 -13.11 8.73 1.80
C ASP A 84 -13.16 8.38 3.29
N LYS A 85 -14.35 8.55 3.88
CA LYS A 85 -14.62 8.21 5.28
C LYS A 85 -14.54 6.71 5.55
N GLY A 86 -14.87 5.87 4.56
CA GLY A 86 -14.81 4.41 4.69
C GLY A 86 -13.36 3.94 4.81
N LEU A 87 -12.45 4.56 4.06
CA LEU A 87 -11.01 4.33 4.18
C LEU A 87 -10.47 4.67 5.57
N GLY A 88 -10.83 5.85 6.09
CA GLY A 88 -10.44 6.28 7.43
C GLY A 88 -11.01 5.38 8.52
N GLN A 89 -12.28 4.99 8.40
CA GLN A 89 -12.96 4.11 9.33
C GLN A 89 -12.31 2.71 9.37
N TRP A 90 -12.02 2.13 8.21
CA TRP A 90 -11.40 0.80 8.14
C TRP A 90 -10.04 0.78 8.85
N TRP A 91 -9.19 1.79 8.63
CA TRP A 91 -7.90 1.89 9.34
C TRP A 91 -8.07 2.05 10.85
N ALA A 92 -9.11 2.76 11.30
CA ALA A 92 -9.41 2.87 12.72
C ALA A 92 -9.87 1.52 13.31
N GLU A 93 -10.72 0.78 12.59
CA GLU A 93 -11.23 -0.54 13.01
C GLU A 93 -10.13 -1.58 13.12
N ILE A 94 -9.17 -1.61 12.18
CA ILE A 94 -8.04 -2.54 12.23
C ILE A 94 -6.87 -2.04 13.08
N GLY A 95 -6.95 -0.84 13.66
CA GLY A 95 -5.90 -0.24 14.48
C GLY A 95 -5.51 -1.08 15.69
N GLY A 96 -6.41 -1.94 16.18
CA GLY A 96 -6.12 -2.92 17.22
C GLY A 96 -5.12 -4.02 16.82
N LEU A 97 -4.89 -4.23 15.52
CA LEU A 97 -3.93 -5.20 14.98
C LEU A 97 -2.55 -4.60 14.71
N ILE A 98 -2.44 -3.27 14.76
CA ILE A 98 -1.27 -2.51 14.32
C ILE A 98 -0.59 -1.85 15.53
N GLU A 99 0.74 -1.88 15.53
CA GLU A 99 1.59 -1.10 16.43
C GLU A 99 1.95 0.25 15.80
N SER A 100 2.41 0.23 14.54
CA SER A 100 2.66 1.45 13.77
C SER A 100 2.50 1.21 12.27
N ARG A 101 2.28 2.30 11.53
CA ARG A 101 2.21 2.28 10.08
C ARG A 101 2.86 3.54 9.49
N THR A 102 3.62 3.36 8.42
CA THR A 102 4.13 4.43 7.57
C THR A 102 3.75 4.17 6.12
N ARG A 103 3.48 5.24 5.36
CA ARG A 103 3.29 5.18 3.91
C ARG A 103 4.31 6.07 3.22
N THR A 104 4.94 5.54 2.19
CA THR A 104 5.88 6.27 1.32
C THR A 104 5.54 6.05 -0.14
N MET A 105 5.99 6.98 -0.98
CA MET A 105 5.89 6.87 -2.44
C MET A 105 7.30 6.65 -2.97
N ALA A 106 7.43 5.79 -3.97
CA ALA A 106 8.69 5.47 -4.61
C ALA A 106 8.49 5.28 -6.12
N SER A 107 9.59 5.22 -6.85
CA SER A 107 9.63 4.76 -8.24
C SER A 107 10.90 3.91 -8.41
N ALA A 108 10.99 3.14 -9.49
CA ALA A 108 12.28 2.57 -9.86
C ALA A 108 13.25 3.72 -10.14
N ALA A 109 14.52 3.58 -9.72
CA ALA A 109 15.50 4.65 -9.86
C ALA A 109 15.68 5.10 -11.33
N ALA A 110 15.57 4.17 -12.28
CA ALA A 110 15.66 4.45 -13.71
C ALA A 110 14.47 5.25 -14.28
N ASP A 111 13.35 5.29 -13.55
CA ASP A 111 12.09 5.88 -14.01
C ASP A 111 11.86 7.29 -13.41
N VAL A 112 12.71 7.73 -12.48
CA VAL A 112 12.53 9.01 -11.77
C VAL A 112 12.61 10.21 -12.73
N ASP A 113 13.58 10.23 -13.64
CA ASP A 113 13.70 11.34 -14.60
C ASP A 113 12.46 11.46 -15.49
N THR A 114 11.91 10.31 -15.92
CA THR A 114 10.66 10.27 -16.71
C THR A 114 9.45 10.81 -15.93
N LEU A 115 9.42 10.64 -14.60
CA LEU A 115 8.34 11.18 -13.76
C LEU A 115 8.47 12.69 -13.50
N CYS A 116 9.67 13.26 -13.57
CA CYS A 116 9.89 14.69 -13.41
C CYS A 116 9.46 15.51 -14.63
N ASP A 117 9.54 14.90 -15.81
CA ASP A 117 9.21 15.54 -17.09
C ASP A 117 7.72 15.39 -17.49
N ALA A 118 6.93 14.70 -16.67
CA ALA A 118 5.54 14.32 -16.91
C ALA A 118 4.50 15.26 -16.26
#